data_AF-A0AAJ1H6P9-F1
#
_entry.id   AF-A0AAJ1H6P9-F1
#
_cell.length_a   1.000
_cell.length_b   1.000
_cell.length_c   1.000
_cell.angle_alpha   90.00
_cell.angle_beta   90.00
_cell.angle_gamma   90.00
#
_symmetry.space_group_name_H-M   'P 1'
#
loop_
_entity.id
_entity.type
_entity.pdbx_description
1 polymer ?
#
loop_
_entity_poly.entity_id
_entity_poly.type
_entity_poly.pdbx_seq_one_letter_code
_entity_poly.pdbx_strand_id
1 'polypeptide(L)'
;MAPVLLLLQNFSDEYHVRVRLSVTVRSLHTECVSAEGVDRDDARARIFDVVPDGFEVVTIGYIALEDSVRATAIVRSNETETLTADGRDLDEARSRLLALVPPPSRRLAEAHITAG
;
A
#
# COMPACT_ATOMS: atom_id res chain seq x y z
N MET A 1 -8.90 -1.54 4.54
CA MET A 1 -8.02 -2.27 5.49
C MET A 1 -6.84 -2.84 4.74
N ALA A 2 -5.63 -2.54 5.19
CA ALA A 2 -4.36 -2.95 4.64
C ALA A 2 -3.96 -4.32 5.23
N PRO A 3 -3.85 -5.42 4.46
CA PRO A 3 -3.36 -6.69 5.00
C PRO A 3 -1.85 -6.61 5.28
N VAL A 4 -1.44 -7.17 6.41
CA VAL A 4 -0.05 -7.25 6.85
C VAL A 4 0.37 -8.73 6.83
N LEU A 5 1.42 -9.09 6.08
CA LEU A 5 1.94 -10.45 6.01
C LEU A 5 3.32 -10.49 6.72
N LEU A 6 3.48 -11.35 7.71
CA LEU A 6 4.71 -11.43 8.52
C LEU A 6 5.49 -12.71 8.18
N LEU A 7 6.78 -12.57 7.91
CA LEU A 7 7.66 -13.70 7.58
C LEU A 7 8.83 -13.71 8.56
N LEU A 8 8.87 -14.74 9.40
CA LEU A 8 9.89 -14.97 10.42
C LEU A 8 11.05 -15.77 9.80
N GLN A 9 12.26 -15.24 9.82
CA GLN A 9 13.45 -15.96 9.36
C GLN A 9 14.51 -15.96 10.45
N ASN A 10 14.75 -17.11 11.08
CA ASN A 10 15.84 -17.29 12.03
C ASN A 10 17.13 -17.61 11.28
N PHE A 11 18.16 -16.78 11.48
CA PHE A 11 19.52 -17.03 11.00
C PHE A 11 20.44 -17.26 12.21
N SER A 12 21.01 -18.45 12.32
CA SER A 12 22.03 -18.77 13.32
C SER A 12 23.38 -18.81 12.63
N ASP A 13 24.28 -17.90 13.01
CA ASP A 13 25.68 -17.94 12.60
C ASP A 13 26.55 -18.20 13.84
N GLU A 14 27.70 -18.85 13.67
CA GLU A 14 28.33 -19.80 14.60
C GLU A 14 28.74 -19.25 15.99
N TYR A 15 28.56 -17.95 16.25
CA TYR A 15 28.87 -17.33 17.55
C TYR A 15 27.85 -16.29 18.07
N HIS A 16 26.79 -15.98 17.31
CA HIS A 16 25.74 -15.06 17.76
C HIS A 16 24.38 -15.41 17.14
N VAL A 17 23.39 -15.73 17.97
CA VAL A 17 21.99 -15.79 17.52
C VAL A 17 21.57 -14.38 17.13
N ARG A 18 21.20 -14.18 15.86
CA ARG A 18 20.58 -12.94 15.39
C ARG A 18 19.18 -13.26 14.88
N VAL A 19 18.20 -12.54 15.37
CA VAL A 19 16.80 -12.69 14.95
C VAL A 19 16.52 -11.64 13.89
N ARG A 20 16.06 -12.07 12.71
CA ARG A 20 15.56 -11.19 11.65
C ARG A 20 14.05 -11.31 11.57
N LEU A 21 13.36 -10.19 11.76
CA LEU A 21 11.93 -10.09 11.53
C LEU A 21 11.67 -9.34 10.23
N SER A 22 10.73 -9.84 9.43
CA SER A 22 10.25 -9.13 8.25
C SER A 22 8.72 -9.02 8.29
N VAL A 23 8.21 -7.83 7.99
CA VAL A 23 6.79 -7.55 7.87
C VAL A 23 6.52 -6.88 6.53
N THR A 24 5.55 -7.39 5.81
CA THR A 24 5.07 -6.82 4.56
C THR A 24 3.80 -6.04 4.84
N VAL A 25 3.85 -4.74 4.61
CA VAL A 25 2.73 -3.80 4.77
C VAL A 25 2.16 -3.52 3.39
N ARG A 26 0.87 -3.79 3.19
CA ARG A 26 0.17 -3.45 1.95
C ARG A 26 -0.67 -2.20 2.14
N SER A 27 -0.31 -1.09 1.49
CA SER A 27 -1.08 0.15 1.52
C SER A 27 -2.08 0.20 0.37
N LEU A 28 -3.34 0.44 0.71
CA LEU A 28 -4.42 0.67 -0.27
C LEU A 28 -4.90 2.11 -0.14
N HIS A 29 -4.64 2.93 -1.14
CA HIS A 29 -5.22 4.26 -1.27
C HIS A 29 -6.29 4.25 -2.35
N THR A 30 -7.37 5.01 -2.16
CA THR A 30 -8.40 5.17 -3.19
C THR A 30 -8.78 6.64 -3.24
N GLU A 31 -8.80 7.18 -4.44
CA GLU A 31 -9.15 8.57 -4.70
C GLU A 31 -9.99 8.70 -5.97
N CYS A 32 -10.56 9.88 -6.17
CA CYS A 32 -11.38 10.20 -7.33
C CYS A 32 -10.67 11.24 -8.18
N VAL A 33 -10.49 10.94 -9.46
CA VAL A 33 -9.98 11.88 -10.46
C VAL A 33 -11.07 12.18 -11.49
N SER A 34 -11.04 13.35 -12.11
CA SER A 34 -12.03 13.73 -13.12
C SER A 34 -11.38 14.49 -14.27
N ALA A 35 -11.89 14.28 -15.47
CA ALA A 35 -11.45 14.97 -16.68
C ALA A 35 -12.65 15.26 -17.59
N GLU A 36 -12.57 16.36 -18.33
CA GLU A 36 -13.58 16.76 -19.32
C GLU A 36 -13.02 16.62 -20.73
N GLY A 37 -13.84 16.09 -21.64
CA GLY A 37 -13.53 15.97 -23.05
C GLY A 37 -14.74 16.34 -23.93
N VAL A 38 -14.49 16.53 -25.23
CA VAL A 38 -15.53 16.90 -26.19
C VAL A 38 -16.55 15.78 -26.42
N ASP A 39 -16.13 14.54 -26.21
CA ASP A 39 -16.97 13.34 -26.24
C ASP A 39 -16.49 12.32 -25.19
N ARG A 40 -17.12 11.15 -25.17
CA ARG A 40 -16.83 10.10 -24.20
C ARG A 40 -15.42 9.53 -24.35
N ASP A 41 -14.92 9.40 -25.57
CA ASP A 41 -13.61 8.79 -25.83
C ASP A 41 -12.49 9.77 -25.49
N ASP A 42 -12.64 11.07 -25.80
CA ASP A 42 -11.74 12.13 -25.37
C ASP A 42 -11.72 12.26 -23.84
N ALA A 43 -12.88 12.31 -23.19
CA ALA A 43 -12.97 12.40 -21.72
C ALA A 43 -12.31 11.19 -21.05
N ARG A 44 -12.44 9.99 -21.62
CA ARG A 44 -11.79 8.78 -21.14
C ARG A 44 -10.27 8.84 -21.34
N ALA A 45 -9.78 9.28 -22.49
CA ALA A 45 -8.34 9.39 -22.74
C ALA A 45 -7.69 10.31 -21.70
N ARG A 46 -8.30 11.47 -21.44
CA ARG A 46 -7.82 12.45 -20.46
C ARG A 46 -7.83 11.95 -19.02
N ILE A 47 -8.67 10.97 -18.66
CA ILE A 47 -8.57 10.32 -17.35
C ILE A 47 -7.20 9.67 -17.18
N PHE A 48 -6.70 8.98 -18.20
CA PHE A 48 -5.41 8.29 -18.11
C PHE A 48 -4.22 9.25 -18.02
N ASP A 49 -4.37 10.49 -18.48
CA ASP A 49 -3.36 11.54 -18.33
C ASP A 49 -3.32 12.15 -16.92
N VAL A 50 -4.40 12.02 -16.13
CA VAL A 50 -4.51 12.58 -14.77
C VAL A 50 -4.48 11.53 -13.67
N VAL A 51 -4.40 10.25 -14.01
CA VAL A 51 -4.20 9.17 -13.02
C VAL A 51 -2.80 9.31 -12.43
N PRO A 52 -2.66 9.40 -11.09
CA PRO A 52 -1.34 9.48 -10.47
C PRO A 52 -0.51 8.22 -10.68
N ASP A 53 0.82 8.37 -10.67
CA ASP A 53 1.73 7.23 -10.75
C ASP A 53 1.46 6.21 -9.63
N GLY A 54 1.48 4.92 -9.97
CA GLY A 54 1.22 3.84 -9.02
C GLY A 54 -0.26 3.58 -8.73
N PHE A 55 -1.19 4.30 -9.39
CA PHE A 55 -2.62 4.07 -9.30
C PHE A 55 -3.16 3.31 -10.51
N GLU A 56 -4.13 2.44 -10.24
CA GLU A 56 -4.89 1.69 -11.23
C GLU A 56 -6.32 2.24 -11.30
N VAL A 57 -6.87 2.38 -12.50
CA VAL A 57 -8.28 2.77 -12.68
C VAL A 57 -9.19 1.59 -12.33
N VAL A 58 -10.06 1.77 -11.34
CA VAL A 58 -11.03 0.74 -10.90
C VAL A 58 -12.32 0.84 -11.71
N THR A 59 -12.83 2.04 -11.88
CA THR A 59 -14.07 2.30 -12.63
C THR A 59 -14.10 3.73 -13.14
N ILE A 60 -14.82 3.97 -14.23
CA ILE A 60 -15.04 5.29 -14.82
C ILE A 60 -16.54 5.50 -15.03
N GLY A 61 -17.08 6.57 -14.43
CA GLY A 61 -18.42 7.10 -14.69
C GLY A 61 -18.37 8.28 -15.66
N TYR A 62 -19.47 8.51 -16.38
CA TYR A 62 -19.59 9.60 -17.36
C TYR A 62 -20.84 10.41 -17.09
N ILE A 63 -20.73 11.73 -17.25
CA ILE A 63 -21.82 12.68 -17.18
C ILE A 63 -21.78 13.52 -18.46
N ALA A 64 -22.89 13.53 -19.21
CA ALA A 64 -23.05 14.44 -20.33
C ALA A 64 -23.35 15.86 -19.80
N LEU A 65 -22.60 16.83 -20.29
CA LEU A 65 -22.80 18.26 -20.10
C LEU A 65 -23.37 18.84 -21.40
N GLU A 66 -23.76 20.12 -21.40
CA GLU A 66 -24.39 20.76 -22.55
C GLU A 66 -23.52 20.69 -23.82
N ASP A 67 -22.21 20.93 -23.67
CA ASP A 67 -21.24 20.97 -24.79
C ASP A 67 -20.07 19.99 -24.64
N SER A 68 -20.10 19.09 -23.65
CA SER A 68 -18.97 18.21 -23.33
C SER A 68 -19.37 16.97 -22.53
N VAL A 69 -18.42 16.10 -22.25
CA VAL A 69 -18.58 14.95 -21.37
C VAL A 69 -17.55 15.03 -20.25
N ARG A 70 -18.01 14.89 -19.01
CA ARG A 70 -17.13 14.72 -17.85
C ARG A 70 -17.00 13.23 -17.51
N ALA A 71 -15.78 12.72 -17.49
CA ALA A 71 -15.45 11.43 -16.94
C ALA A 71 -14.97 11.60 -15.49
N THR A 72 -15.42 10.73 -14.59
CA THR A 72 -14.93 10.63 -13.21
C THR A 72 -14.49 9.20 -12.95
N ALA A 73 -13.23 9.02 -12.59
CA ALA A 73 -12.65 7.73 -12.30
C ALA A 73 -12.36 7.55 -10.82
N ILE A 74 -12.67 6.37 -10.31
CA ILE A 74 -12.15 5.91 -9.01
C ILE A 74 -10.85 5.18 -9.31
N VAL A 75 -9.76 5.64 -8.72
CA VAL A 75 -8.43 5.07 -8.90
C VAL A 75 -7.93 4.51 -7.57
N ARG A 76 -7.09 3.47 -7.64
CA ARG A 76 -6.57 2.78 -6.45
C ARG A 76 -5.09 2.48 -6.60
N SER A 77 -4.29 2.84 -5.60
CA SER A 77 -2.93 2.33 -5.48
C SER A 77 -2.91 1.05 -4.66
N ASN A 78 -1.94 0.20 -4.99
CA ASN A 78 -1.71 -1.06 -4.31
C ASN A 78 -0.22 -1.25 -4.03
N GLU A 79 0.28 -0.47 -3.09
CA GLU A 79 1.70 -0.48 -2.74
C GLU A 79 1.97 -1.55 -1.69
N THR A 80 3.08 -2.24 -1.85
CA THR A 80 3.52 -3.25 -0.89
C THR A 80 4.96 -2.95 -0.50
N GLU A 81 5.20 -2.81 0.80
CA GLU A 81 6.52 -2.52 1.33
C GLU A 81 6.91 -3.61 2.33
N THR A 82 8.09 -4.21 2.16
CA THR A 82 8.65 -5.16 3.12
C THR A 82 9.63 -4.42 4.01
N LEU A 83 9.30 -4.33 5.30
CA LEU A 83 10.15 -3.79 6.34
C LEU A 83 10.89 -4.94 7.03
N THR A 84 12.18 -4.79 7.25
CA THR A 84 13.02 -5.79 7.91
C THR A 84 13.79 -5.17 9.06
N ALA A 85 13.88 -5.89 10.18
CA ALA A 85 14.69 -5.48 11.31
C ALA A 85 15.47 -6.66 11.90
N ASP A 86 16.74 -6.41 12.22
CA ASP A 86 17.64 -7.35 12.87
C ASP A 86 17.81 -6.98 14.35
N GLY A 87 17.78 -7.99 15.23
CA GLY A 87 18.04 -7.87 16.66
C GLY A 87 18.89 -9.03 17.20
N ARG A 88 19.45 -8.87 18.40
CA ARG A 88 20.17 -9.94 19.09
C ARG A 88 19.21 -10.96 19.73
N ASP A 89 17.97 -10.56 19.96
CA ASP A 89 16.88 -11.38 20.44
C ASP A 89 15.55 -10.92 19.78
N LEU A 90 14.47 -11.66 20.05
CA LEU A 90 13.17 -11.41 19.45
C LEU A 90 12.56 -10.08 19.91
N ASP A 91 12.76 -9.66 21.16
CA ASP A 91 12.24 -8.40 21.69
C ASP A 91 12.93 -7.18 21.08
N GLU A 92 14.25 -7.24 20.89
CA GLU A 92 15.04 -6.20 20.21
C GLU A 92 14.65 -6.09 18.73
N ALA A 93 14.56 -7.23 18.03
CA ALA A 93 14.15 -7.26 16.63
C ALA A 93 12.72 -6.71 16.48
N ARG A 94 11.80 -7.06 17.40
CA ARG A 94 10.41 -6.57 17.44
C ARG A 94 10.34 -5.06 17.66
N SER A 95 11.03 -4.53 18.66
CA SER A 95 11.04 -3.07 18.92
C SER A 95 11.55 -2.28 17.71
N ARG A 96 12.62 -2.76 17.07
CA ARG A 96 13.18 -2.13 15.87
C ARG A 96 12.21 -2.19 14.69
N LEU A 97 11.54 -3.32 14.49
CA LEU A 97 10.54 -3.46 13.44
C LEU A 97 9.35 -2.52 13.65
N LEU A 98 8.83 -2.44 14.88
CA LEU A 98 7.69 -1.59 15.22
C LEU A 98 7.98 -0.09 15.09
N ALA A 99 9.24 0.31 15.25
CA ALA A 99 9.69 1.67 14.97
C ALA A 99 9.63 2.02 13.48
N LEU A 100 9.84 1.04 12.59
CA LEU A 100 9.75 1.21 11.13
C LEU A 100 8.30 1.19 10.63
N VAL A 101 7.40 0.48 11.32
CA VAL A 101 6.00 0.37 10.89
C VAL A 101 5.25 1.71 11.09
N PRO A 102 4.57 2.22 10.04
CA PRO A 102 3.75 3.42 10.14
C PRO A 102 2.65 3.30 11.22
N PRO A 103 2.30 4.39 11.93
CA PRO A 103 1.30 4.38 13.01
C PRO A 103 -0.04 3.68 12.68
N PRO A 104 -0.68 3.89 11.51
CA PRO A 104 -1.95 3.24 11.20
C PRO A 104 -1.83 1.70 11.07
N SER A 105 -0.64 1.19 10.76
CA SER A 105 -0.37 -0.25 10.57
C SER A 105 0.28 -0.90 11.80
N ARG A 106 0.68 -0.09 12.80
CA ARG A 106 1.45 -0.56 13.97
C ARG A 106 0.68 -1.55 14.85
N ARG A 107 -0.60 -1.29 15.15
CA ARG A 107 -1.43 -2.21 15.95
C ARG A 107 -1.65 -3.57 15.28
N LEU A 108 -1.76 -3.59 13.96
CA LEU A 108 -1.92 -4.84 13.20
C LEU A 108 -0.62 -5.64 13.19
N ALA A 109 0.52 -4.96 13.02
CA ALA A 109 1.83 -5.58 13.14
C ALA A 109 2.06 -6.15 14.56
N GLU A 110 1.75 -5.40 15.62
CA GLU A 110 1.87 -5.88 17.01
C GLU A 110 1.01 -7.12 17.29
N ALA A 111 -0.24 -7.13 16.83
CA ALA A 111 -1.15 -8.26 17.01
C ALA A 111 -0.67 -9.51 16.26
N HIS A 112 -0.09 -9.35 15.07
CA HIS A 112 0.44 -10.48 14.29
C HIS A 112 1.75 -11.03 14.86
N ILE A 113 2.63 -10.19 15.40
CA ILE A 113 3.90 -10.64 16.02
C ILE A 113 3.64 -11.43 17.31
N THR A 114 2.59 -11.08 18.06
CA THR A 114 2.28 -11.70 19.37
C THR A 114 1.54 -13.03 19.23
N ALA A 115 0.95 -13.32 18.07
CA ALA A 115 0.19 -14.53 17.80
C ALA A 115 1.01 -15.66 17.13
N GLY A 116 2.28 -15.40 16.79
CA GLY A 116 3.21 -16.34 16.14
C GLY A 116 4.18 -17.00 17.10
#